data_AF-A0A7D4ZYS8-F1
#
_entry.id   AF-A0A7D4ZYS8-F1
#
_cell.length_a   1.000
_cell.length_b   1.000
_cell.length_c   1.000
_cell.angle_alpha   90.00
_cell.angle_beta   90.00
_cell.angle_gamma   90.00
#
_symmetry.space_group_name_H-M   'P 1'
#
loop_
_entity.id
_entity.type
_entity.pdbx_description
1 polymer ?
#
loop_
_entity_poly.entity_id
_entity_poly.type
_entity_poly.pdbx_seq_one_letter_code
_entity_poly.pdbx_strand_id
1 'polypeptide(L)'
;LRVGSDVVDVGPAASHPDARPVSPADEIRRIAPLLDALSDQMHRVSIDSFQPETQRYALKRGVGYLNDIQGFPDPALYPDIAEADCRLVVMHSAQRDGIATRTGHLRPEDALDEIVRFFEA
;
A
#
# COMPACT_ATOMS: atom_id res chain seq x y z
N LEU A 1 5.18 7.72 18.37
CA LEU A 1 3.86 7.08 18.55
C LEU A 1 3.61 6.87 20.05
N ARG A 2 2.66 7.60 20.65
CA ARG A 2 2.41 7.64 22.11
C ARG A 2 1.12 6.96 22.57
N VAL A 3 0.26 6.54 21.65
CA VAL A 3 -1.00 5.82 21.95
C VAL A 3 -0.88 4.41 21.37
N GLY A 4 -1.47 3.41 22.02
CA GLY A 4 -1.20 1.95 21.94
C GLY A 4 -1.30 1.22 20.58
N SER A 5 -1.07 1.90 19.46
CA SER A 5 -0.92 1.30 18.13
C SER A 5 0.52 0.83 17.93
N ASP A 6 0.70 -0.44 17.55
CA ASP A 6 2.02 -0.99 17.21
C ASP A 6 2.57 -0.37 15.91
N VAL A 7 1.67 -0.10 14.95
CA VAL A 7 1.97 0.46 13.62
C VAL A 7 1.03 1.63 13.34
N VAL A 8 1.51 2.64 12.61
CA VAL A 8 0.67 3.68 12.01
C VAL A 8 0.71 3.55 10.50
N ASP A 9 -0.47 3.38 9.90
CA ASP A 9 -0.65 3.32 8.47
C ASP A 9 -0.96 4.70 7.90
N VAL A 10 -0.18 5.11 6.91
CA VAL A 10 -0.20 6.45 6.32
C VAL A 10 -0.61 6.34 4.86
N GLY A 11 -1.85 6.77 4.57
CA GLY A 11 -2.36 6.89 3.21
C GLY A 11 -2.23 8.33 2.69
N PRO A 12 -1.34 8.64 1.72
CA PRO A 12 -1.30 9.94 1.06
C PRO A 12 -2.46 10.18 0.08
N ALA A 13 -3.12 9.12 -0.36
CA ALA A 13 -4.23 9.16 -1.29
C ALA A 13 -5.36 8.28 -0.77
N ALA A 14 -6.60 8.70 -1.01
CA ALA A 14 -7.76 7.91 -0.68
C ALA A 14 -8.02 6.88 -1.79
N SER A 15 -8.44 5.67 -1.41
CA SER A 15 -8.79 4.58 -2.34
C SER A 15 -10.29 4.30 -2.44
N HIS A 16 -11.14 5.12 -1.78
CA HIS A 16 -12.59 4.96 -1.83
C HIS A 16 -13.17 5.32 -3.21
N PRO A 17 -14.40 4.87 -3.55
CA PRO A 17 -14.95 5.02 -4.91
C PRO A 17 -15.23 6.42 -5.44
N ASP A 18 -15.04 7.46 -4.62
CA ASP A 18 -15.19 8.87 -5.04
C ASP A 18 -13.85 9.61 -4.97
N ALA A 19 -12.76 8.91 -4.69
CA ALA A 19 -11.45 9.50 -4.58
C ALA A 19 -11.00 10.01 -5.95
N ARG A 20 -10.32 11.15 -5.95
CA ARG A 20 -9.66 11.65 -7.16
C ARG A 20 -8.28 10.99 -7.27
N PRO A 21 -7.83 10.62 -8.48
CA PRO A 21 -6.46 10.17 -8.68
C PRO A 21 -5.46 11.18 -8.13
N VAL A 22 -4.45 10.69 -7.44
CA VAL A 22 -3.32 11.47 -6.92
C VAL A 22 -2.07 10.97 -7.63
N SER A 23 -1.24 11.90 -8.11
CA SER A 23 0.02 11.51 -8.74
C SER A 23 1.02 10.98 -7.69
N PRO A 24 1.93 10.07 -8.03
CA PRO A 24 2.97 9.62 -7.10
C PRO A 24 3.80 10.79 -6.54
N ALA A 25 4.06 11.82 -7.36
CA ALA A 25 4.76 13.02 -6.92
C ALA A 25 4.00 13.79 -5.82
N ASP A 26 2.67 13.89 -5.94
CA ASP A 26 1.83 14.50 -4.91
C ASP A 26 1.73 13.64 -3.65
N GLU A 27 1.68 12.31 -3.79
CA GLU A 27 1.72 11.40 -2.65
C GLU A 27 3.00 11.55 -1.85
N ILE A 28 4.15 11.50 -2.54
CA ILE A 28 5.49 11.70 -1.96
C ILE A 28 5.56 13.06 -1.25
N ARG A 29 5.07 14.13 -1.88
CA ARG A 29 5.04 15.47 -1.29
C ARG A 29 4.21 15.53 -0.01
N ARG A 30 3.13 14.74 0.10
CA ARG A 30 2.27 14.68 1.30
C ARG A 30 2.94 13.91 2.44
N ILE A 31 3.60 12.78 2.15
CA ILE A 31 4.21 11.95 3.19
C ILE A 31 5.61 12.40 3.62
N ALA A 32 6.37 13.07 2.75
CA ALA A 32 7.77 13.41 3.02
C ALA A 32 7.99 14.13 4.37
N PRO A 33 7.22 15.19 4.73
CA PRO A 33 7.40 15.88 6.00
C PRO A 33 7.08 14.99 7.22
N LEU A 34 6.11 14.07 7.07
CA LEU A 34 5.74 13.13 8.12
C LEU A 34 6.84 12.10 8.33
N LEU A 35 7.40 11.55 7.25
CA LEU A 35 8.51 10.59 7.33
C LEU A 35 9.77 11.24 7.89
N ASP A 36 10.02 12.52 7.61
CA ASP A 36 11.11 13.28 8.22
C ASP A 36 10.93 13.39 9.74
N ALA A 37 9.71 13.67 10.20
CA ALA A 37 9.40 13.79 11.62
C ALA A 37 9.40 12.44 12.38
N LEU A 38 9.31 11.31 11.67
CA LEU A 38 9.22 9.96 12.23
C LEU A 38 10.48 9.12 11.98
N SER A 39 11.62 9.74 11.60
CA SER A 39 12.85 9.03 11.20
C SER A 39 13.29 7.92 12.16
N ASP A 40 13.16 8.14 13.47
CA ASP A 40 13.62 7.19 14.50
C ASP A 40 12.59 6.08 14.78
N GLN A 41 11.44 6.12 14.12
CA GLN A 41 10.30 5.23 14.33
C GLN A 41 9.80 4.57 13.05
N MET A 42 10.59 4.62 11.97
CA MET A 42 10.20 4.15 10.64
C MET A 42 9.77 2.67 10.62
N HIS A 43 10.35 1.82 11.46
CA HIS A 43 9.95 0.42 11.65
C HIS A 43 8.48 0.22 12.09
N ARG A 44 7.80 1.28 12.55
CA ARG A 44 6.38 1.29 12.95
C ARG A 44 5.50 2.07 11.98
N VAL A 45 6.05 2.49 10.85
CA VAL A 45 5.33 3.23 9.81
C VAL A 45 4.98 2.25 8.69
N SER A 46 3.70 2.23 8.33
CA SER A 46 3.18 1.61 7.12
C SER A 46 2.80 2.71 6.13
N ILE A 47 3.10 2.51 4.85
CA ILE A 47 2.64 3.37 3.77
C ILE A 47 1.57 2.63 2.98
N ASP A 48 0.36 3.17 2.97
CA ASP A 48 -0.78 2.70 2.19
C ASP A 48 -0.75 3.37 0.81
N SER A 49 -0.20 2.66 -0.16
CA SER A 49 -0.05 3.14 -1.53
C SER A 49 0.11 1.97 -2.49
N PHE A 50 -0.52 2.07 -3.65
CA PHE A 50 -0.34 1.17 -4.79
C PHE A 50 0.52 1.77 -5.92
N GLN A 51 1.02 3.00 -5.75
CA GLN A 51 1.90 3.64 -6.73
C GLN A 51 3.35 3.17 -6.58
N PRO A 52 3.97 2.53 -7.60
CA PRO A 52 5.34 2.00 -7.51
C PRO A 52 6.38 3.06 -7.15
N GLU A 53 6.26 4.30 -7.63
CA GLU A 53 7.21 5.37 -7.30
C GLU A 53 7.09 5.81 -5.84
N THR A 54 5.86 5.89 -5.30
CA THR A 54 5.62 6.17 -3.88
C THR A 54 6.16 5.04 -3.00
N GLN A 55 5.92 3.79 -3.39
CA GLN A 55 6.42 2.60 -2.69
C GLN A 55 7.95 2.58 -2.67
N ARG A 56 8.63 2.82 -3.80
CA ARG A 56 10.10 2.94 -3.85
C ARG A 56 10.62 4.07 -2.98
N TYR A 57 9.94 5.22 -2.97
CA TYR A 57 10.30 6.31 -2.08
C TYR A 57 10.22 5.86 -0.61
N ALA A 58 9.11 5.24 -0.20
CA ALA A 58 8.92 4.74 1.14
C ALA A 58 9.98 3.69 1.56
N LEU A 59 10.31 2.74 0.68
CA LEU A 59 11.37 1.75 0.92
C LEU A 59 12.72 2.42 1.17
N LYS A 60 13.10 3.41 0.35
CA LYS A 60 14.35 4.18 0.54
C LYS A 60 14.38 4.97 1.86
N ARG A 61 13.22 5.27 2.43
CA ARG A 61 13.09 5.92 3.74
C ARG A 61 13.18 4.92 4.90
N GLY A 62 13.14 3.62 4.63
CA GLY A 62 13.24 2.56 5.63
C GLY A 62 11.95 2.32 6.41
N VAL A 63 10.78 2.52 5.79
CA VAL A 63 9.48 2.20 6.41
C VAL A 63 9.43 0.71 6.78
N GLY A 64 8.77 0.39 7.89
CA GLY A 64 8.63 -0.99 8.35
C GLY A 64 7.62 -1.79 7.56
N TYR A 65 6.68 -1.12 6.89
CA TYR A 65 5.63 -1.77 6.12
C TYR A 65 5.28 -1.03 4.83
N LEU A 66 4.93 -1.80 3.81
CA LEU A 66 4.13 -1.34 2.67
C LEU A 66 2.78 -2.03 2.70
N ASN A 67 1.72 -1.27 2.45
CA ASN A 67 0.36 -1.76 2.33
C ASN A 67 -0.16 -1.42 0.94
N ASP A 68 -0.42 -2.45 0.13
CA ASP A 68 -0.85 -2.30 -1.26
C ASP A 68 -2.18 -3.02 -1.49
N ILE A 69 -3.21 -2.22 -1.75
CA ILE A 69 -4.56 -2.69 -2.04
C ILE A 69 -4.68 -3.50 -3.33
N GLN A 70 -3.69 -3.39 -4.22
CA GLN A 70 -3.60 -4.15 -5.47
C GLN A 70 -2.75 -5.41 -5.33
N GLY A 71 -2.05 -5.56 -4.20
CA GLY A 71 -1.25 -6.74 -3.94
C GLY A 71 0.10 -6.77 -4.65
N PHE A 72 0.72 -5.61 -4.89
CA PHE A 72 2.04 -5.49 -5.53
C PHE A 72 2.10 -6.12 -6.92
N PRO A 73 1.24 -5.72 -7.89
CA PRO A 73 1.20 -6.36 -9.20
C PRO A 73 2.39 -6.00 -10.11
N ASP A 74 3.20 -4.98 -9.79
CA ASP A 74 4.34 -4.53 -10.59
C ASP A 74 5.64 -5.30 -10.24
N PRO A 75 6.13 -6.21 -11.11
CA PRO A 75 7.34 -6.98 -10.85
C PRO A 75 8.60 -6.12 -10.80
N ALA A 76 8.58 -4.91 -11.35
CA ALA A 76 9.72 -4.00 -11.31
C ALA A 76 10.03 -3.51 -9.89
N LEU A 77 9.09 -3.65 -8.95
CA LEU A 77 9.28 -3.30 -7.53
C LEU A 77 9.92 -4.45 -6.72
N TYR A 78 9.85 -5.69 -7.21
CA TYR A 78 10.26 -6.86 -6.43
C TYR A 78 11.74 -6.84 -6.01
N PRO A 79 12.70 -6.37 -6.84
CA PRO A 79 14.08 -6.21 -6.38
C PRO A 79 14.21 -5.24 -5.20
N ASP A 80 13.50 -4.10 -5.24
CA ASP A 80 13.53 -3.10 -4.17
C ASP A 80 12.95 -3.66 -2.86
N ILE A 81 11.86 -4.44 -2.96
CA ILE A 81 11.24 -5.13 -1.82
C ILE A 81 12.17 -6.20 -1.25
N ALA A 82 12.76 -7.03 -2.12
CA ALA A 82 13.62 -8.13 -1.70
C ALA A 82 14.89 -7.66 -0.96
N GLU A 83 15.36 -6.46 -1.25
CA GLU A 83 16.51 -5.84 -0.58
C GLU A 83 16.15 -5.11 0.72
N ALA A 84 14.86 -4.78 0.93
CA ALA A 84 14.40 -4.00 2.08
C ALA A 84 14.04 -4.86 3.29
N ASP A 85 14.32 -4.37 4.50
CA ASP A 85 13.77 -4.92 5.75
C ASP A 85 12.35 -4.36 5.99
N CYS A 86 11.45 -4.65 5.06
CA CYS A 86 10.08 -4.13 5.02
C CYS A 86 9.08 -5.27 4.95
N ARG A 87 8.03 -5.21 5.75
CA ARG A 87 6.93 -6.18 5.75
C ARG A 87 5.85 -5.76 4.76
N LEU A 88 5.20 -6.71 4.12
CA LEU A 88 4.17 -6.44 3.14
C LEU A 88 2.79 -6.77 3.70
N VAL A 89 1.84 -5.85 3.52
CA VAL A 89 0.40 -6.13 3.61
C VAL A 89 -0.10 -6.30 2.18
N VAL A 90 -0.30 -7.57 1.81
CA VAL A 90 -0.78 -7.96 0.48
C VAL A 90 -2.29 -8.11 0.54
N MET A 91 -3.03 -7.32 -0.24
CA MET A 91 -4.48 -7.33 -0.24
C MET A 91 -5.05 -7.82 -1.57
N HIS A 92 -6.07 -8.68 -1.51
CA HIS A 92 -6.92 -8.96 -2.66
C HIS A 92 -7.94 -7.83 -2.83
N SER A 93 -8.08 -7.32 -4.04
CA SER A 93 -9.19 -6.45 -4.42
C SER A 93 -9.92 -7.02 -5.64
N ALA A 94 -11.25 -6.97 -5.61
CA ALA A 94 -12.08 -7.49 -6.71
C ALA A 94 -11.84 -6.76 -8.05
N GLN A 95 -11.34 -5.52 -8.01
CA GLN A 95 -11.04 -4.75 -9.22
C GLN A 95 -9.60 -4.96 -9.73
N ARG A 96 -8.70 -5.46 -8.86
CA ARG A 96 -7.26 -5.69 -9.07
C ARG A 96 -6.42 -4.44 -9.33
N ASP A 97 -6.97 -3.41 -9.98
CA ASP A 97 -6.26 -2.16 -10.29
C ASP A 97 -7.13 -0.92 -10.01
N GLY A 98 -6.46 0.11 -9.52
CA GLY A 98 -7.00 1.43 -9.23
C GLY A 98 -7.71 1.53 -7.88
N ILE A 99 -8.46 2.63 -7.72
CA ILE A 99 -9.32 2.85 -6.56
C ILE A 99 -10.57 1.95 -6.62
N ALA A 100 -11.18 1.72 -5.46
CA ALA A 100 -12.37 0.89 -5.35
C ALA A 100 -13.52 1.41 -6.22
N THR A 101 -14.39 0.51 -6.68
CA THR A 101 -15.64 0.84 -7.37
C THR A 101 -16.84 0.33 -6.59
N ARG A 102 -18.01 0.94 -6.79
CA ARG A 102 -19.28 0.46 -6.19
C ARG A 102 -19.88 -0.72 -6.94
N THR A 103 -19.42 -0.96 -8.16
CA THR A 103 -19.90 -2.01 -9.05
C THR A 103 -18.73 -2.93 -9.37
N GLY A 104 -18.85 -4.20 -8.99
CA GLY A 104 -17.85 -5.22 -9.25
C GLY A 104 -18.45 -6.39 -10.03
N HIS A 105 -17.58 -7.16 -10.69
CA HIS A 105 -17.95 -8.41 -11.35
C HIS A 105 -17.96 -9.60 -10.39
N LEU A 106 -17.34 -9.45 -9.21
CA LEU A 106 -17.26 -10.50 -8.20
C LEU A 106 -18.64 -10.76 -7.59
N ARG A 107 -19.10 -12.00 -7.73
CA ARG A 107 -20.31 -12.48 -7.08
C ARG A 107 -19.96 -12.98 -5.67
N PRO A 108 -20.82 -12.78 -4.65
CA PRO A 108 -20.53 -13.21 -3.29
C PRO A 108 -20.15 -14.70 -3.17
N GLU A 109 -20.77 -15.56 -3.98
CA GLU A 109 -20.48 -17.01 -4.00
C GLU A 109 -19.08 -17.37 -4.51
N ASP A 110 -18.45 -16.52 -5.32
CA ASP A 110 -17.11 -16.75 -5.89
C ASP A 110 -15.99 -16.10 -5.05
N ALA A 111 -16.35 -15.30 -4.03
CA ALA A 111 -15.40 -14.44 -3.33
C ALA A 111 -14.25 -15.22 -2.66
N LEU A 112 -14.56 -16.32 -1.98
CA LEU A 112 -13.54 -17.13 -1.31
C LEU A 112 -12.58 -17.76 -2.31
N ASP A 113 -13.12 -18.33 -3.40
CA ASP A 113 -12.32 -18.97 -4.45
C ASP A 113 -11.39 -17.96 -5.12
N GLU A 114 -11.85 -16.73 -5.37
CA GLU A 114 -11.01 -15.69 -5.95
C GLU A 114 -9.90 -15.23 -4.99
N ILE A 115 -10.22 -15.03 -3.71
CA ILE A 115 -9.24 -14.67 -2.67
C ILE A 115 -8.16 -15.75 -2.56
N VAL A 116 -8.56 -17.02 -2.50
CA VAL A 116 -7.60 -18.15 -2.39
C VAL A 116 -6.70 -18.19 -3.61
N ARG A 117 -7.26 -18.14 -4.83
CA ARG A 117 -6.45 -18.13 -6.07
C ARG A 117 -5.48 -16.98 -6.14
N PHE A 118 -5.83 -15.82 -5.60
CA PHE A 118 -4.94 -14.66 -5.57
C PHE A 118 -3.71 -14.90 -4.67
N PHE A 119 -3.87 -15.55 -3.51
CA PHE A 119 -2.75 -15.83 -2.59
C PHE A 119 -1.97 -17.11 -2.89
N GLU A 120 -2.49 -17.99 -3.76
CA GLU A 120 -1.79 -19.20 -4.23
C GLU A 120 -0.88 -18.94 -5.44
N ALA A 121 -1.07 -17.82 -6.15
CA ALA A 121 -0.32 -17.44 -7.34
C ALA A 121 1.07 -16.87 -7.01
#